data_AF-A0A1A7XE73-F1
#
_entry.id   AF-A0A1A7XE73-F1
#
_cell.length_a   1.000
_cell.length_b   1.000
_cell.length_c   1.000
_cell.angle_alpha   90.00
_cell.angle_beta   90.00
_cell.angle_gamma   90.00
#
_symmetry.space_group_name_H-M   'P 1'
#
loop_
_entity.id
_entity.type
_entity.pdbx_description
1 polymer ?
#
loop_
_entity_poly.entity_id
_entity_poly.type
_entity_poly.pdbx_seq_one_letter_code
_entity_poly.pdbx_strand_id
1 'polypeptide(L)'
;LSLVPENAVVVEIAPHALLQAILKRSLKQSCSILPLMKRGHTNNLEFFLLNIGKIYMNGINLDYNCLCPAISYPVPVGTPLISPLVQWDHTQTWDIPKAEHFLHGSGGSNSTIYNIEINPESEDNYLIDHCIDGRVLYPATGYLVLGWR
;
A
#
# COMPACT_ATOMS: atom_id res chain seq x y z
N LEU A 1 -6.80 17.99 29.36
CA LEU A 1 -6.79 17.40 28.00
C LEU A 1 -5.43 17.53 27.29
N SER A 2 -4.49 18.34 27.81
CA SER A 2 -3.12 18.47 27.27
C SER A 2 -2.26 17.20 27.31
N LEU A 3 -2.67 16.19 28.08
CA LEU A 3 -1.99 14.88 28.15
C LEU A 3 -2.43 13.91 27.05
N VAL A 4 -3.48 14.23 26.29
CA VAL A 4 -3.91 13.38 25.17
C VAL A 4 -2.94 13.59 24.00
N PRO A 5 -2.32 12.53 23.46
CA PRO A 5 -1.34 12.66 22.40
C PRO A 5 -1.97 13.08 21.06
N GLU A 6 -1.13 13.57 20.16
CA GLU A 6 -1.51 13.79 18.76
C GLU A 6 -1.86 12.45 18.08
N ASN A 7 -2.68 12.51 17.03
CA ASN A 7 -3.22 11.33 16.32
C ASN A 7 -4.00 10.33 17.19
N ALA A 8 -4.45 10.72 18.39
CA ALA A 8 -5.24 9.83 19.25
C ALA A 8 -6.66 9.61 18.71
N VAL A 9 -7.18 8.38 18.86
CA VAL A 9 -8.59 8.05 18.68
C VAL A 9 -9.30 8.13 20.03
N VAL A 10 -10.21 9.09 20.19
CA VAL A 10 -10.94 9.35 21.44
C VAL A 10 -12.39 8.88 21.29
N VAL A 11 -12.79 7.93 22.13
CA VAL A 11 -14.14 7.36 22.11
C VAL A 11 -14.95 7.92 23.26
N GLU A 12 -16.11 8.50 22.95
CA GLU A 12 -17.05 8.99 23.97
C GLU A 12 -18.04 7.89 24.35
N ILE A 13 -17.82 7.30 25.54
CA ILE A 13 -18.67 6.25 26.11
C ILE A 13 -19.81 6.90 26.89
N ALA A 14 -20.94 7.12 26.22
CA ALA A 14 -22.13 7.70 26.80
C ALA A 14 -23.39 7.31 25.99
N PRO A 15 -24.58 7.30 26.59
CA PRO A 15 -25.85 7.07 25.88
C PRO A 15 -26.19 8.20 24.88
N HIS A 16 -25.47 9.32 24.96
CA HIS A 16 -25.47 10.40 24.00
C HIS A 16 -24.16 11.18 24.08
N ALA A 17 -23.64 11.58 22.92
CA ALA A 17 -22.35 12.25 22.81
C ALA A 17 -22.40 13.76 23.09
N LEU A 18 -22.46 14.13 24.37
CA LEU A 18 -22.53 15.52 24.85
C LEU A 18 -21.18 16.25 24.80
N LEU A 19 -20.07 15.52 24.93
CA LEU A 19 -18.74 16.11 25.03
C LEU A 19 -18.09 16.40 23.67
N GLN A 20 -18.71 15.99 22.57
CA GLN A 20 -18.18 16.16 21.21
C GLN A 20 -17.65 17.57 20.93
N ALA A 21 -18.41 18.61 21.26
CA ALA A 21 -18.01 19.99 21.02
C ALA A 21 -16.79 20.40 21.86
N ILE A 22 -16.73 19.97 23.13
CA ILE A 22 -15.63 20.26 24.05
C ILE A 22 -14.37 19.51 23.61
N LEU A 23 -14.49 18.22 23.30
CA LEU A 23 -13.39 17.38 22.83
C LEU A 23 -12.79 17.94 21.54
N LYS A 24 -13.62 18.29 20.54
CA LYS A 24 -13.15 18.84 19.27
C LYS A 24 -12.44 20.18 19.42
N ARG A 25 -12.87 21.02 20.37
CA ARG A 25 -12.23 22.32 20.63
C ARG A 25 -10.95 22.19 21.45
N SER A 26 -10.87 21.20 22.33
CA SER A 26 -9.81 21.11 23.34
C SER A 26 -8.69 20.15 22.96
N LEU A 27 -8.93 19.26 22.01
CA LEU A 27 -7.96 18.31 21.49
C LEU A 27 -7.36 18.81 20.17
N LYS A 28 -6.26 18.18 19.78
CA LYS A 28 -5.55 18.47 18.54
C LYS A 28 -6.39 18.06 17.33
N GLN A 29 -6.27 18.80 16.22
CA GLN A 29 -7.04 18.53 14.99
C GLN A 29 -6.71 17.16 14.38
N SER A 30 -5.54 16.62 14.70
CA SER A 30 -5.11 15.26 14.35
C SER A 30 -5.89 14.16 15.06
N CYS A 31 -6.57 14.47 16.18
CA CYS A 31 -7.29 13.46 16.95
C CYS A 31 -8.65 13.16 16.31
N SER A 32 -8.99 11.88 16.23
CA SER A 32 -10.32 11.42 15.79
C SER A 32 -11.22 11.22 17.00
N ILE A 33 -12.36 11.92 17.04
CA ILE A 33 -13.29 11.88 18.18
C ILE A 33 -14.59 11.20 17.73
N LEU A 34 -14.91 10.06 18.35
CA LEU A 34 -15.96 9.16 17.90
C LEU A 34 -17.03 8.94 18.99
N PRO A 35 -18.31 9.26 18.72
CA PRO A 35 -19.41 8.95 19.63
C PRO A 35 -19.86 7.49 19.50
N LEU A 36 -20.33 6.87 20.60
CA LEU A 36 -20.90 5.52 20.53
C LEU A 36 -22.43 5.48 20.38
N MET A 37 -23.14 6.49 20.90
CA MET A 37 -24.60 6.57 20.82
C MET A 37 -25.09 8.00 20.54
N LYS A 38 -26.27 8.11 19.92
CA LYS A 38 -26.91 9.38 19.61
C LYS A 38 -28.38 9.34 20.04
N ARG A 39 -28.72 10.21 21.00
CA ARG A 39 -30.11 10.43 21.43
C ARG A 39 -30.97 10.83 20.23
N GLY A 40 -32.14 10.21 20.12
CA GLY A 40 -33.08 10.46 19.03
C GLY A 40 -32.67 9.85 17.69
N HIS A 41 -31.58 9.07 17.63
CA HIS A 41 -31.28 8.27 16.45
C HIS A 41 -32.28 7.12 16.32
N THR A 42 -32.77 6.87 15.10
CA THR A 42 -33.78 5.86 14.79
C THR A 42 -33.29 4.44 15.12
N ASN A 43 -32.00 4.17 14.91
CA ASN A 43 -31.38 2.88 15.19
C ASN A 43 -30.00 3.08 15.82
N ASN A 44 -29.89 2.99 17.15
CA ASN A 44 -28.60 3.17 17.82
C ASN A 44 -27.66 1.98 17.63
N LEU A 45 -28.16 0.79 17.29
CA LEU A 45 -27.31 -0.36 16.96
C LEU A 45 -26.50 -0.09 15.69
N GLU A 46 -27.16 0.39 14.64
CA GLU A 46 -26.50 0.80 13.40
C GLU A 46 -25.52 1.96 13.64
N PHE A 47 -25.93 2.96 14.42
CA PHE A 47 -25.05 4.08 14.77
C PHE A 47 -23.79 3.61 15.51
N PHE A 48 -23.93 2.68 16.44
CA PHE A 48 -22.83 2.08 17.17
C PHE A 48 -21.89 1.32 16.23
N LEU A 49 -22.41 0.39 15.41
CA LEU A 49 -21.61 -0.41 14.46
C LEU A 49 -20.88 0.47 13.44
N LEU A 50 -21.52 1.55 12.98
CA LEU A 50 -20.90 2.54 12.09
C LEU A 50 -19.69 3.22 12.76
N ASN A 51 -19.80 3.58 14.05
CA ASN A 51 -18.68 4.19 14.76
C ASN A 51 -17.60 3.16 15.15
N ILE A 52 -17.93 1.88 15.39
CA ILE A 52 -16.94 0.80 15.47
C ILE A 52 -16.15 0.69 14.16
N GLY A 53 -16.83 0.73 13.01
CA GLY A 53 -16.17 0.76 11.70
C GLY A 53 -15.24 1.97 11.55
N LYS A 54 -15.65 3.15 12.03
CA LYS A 54 -14.76 4.33 12.04
C LYS A 54 -13.55 4.16 12.95
N ILE A 55 -13.67 3.49 14.09
CA ILE A 55 -12.52 3.18 14.96
C ILE A 55 -11.51 2.33 14.17
N TYR A 56 -11.98 1.30 13.47
CA TYR A 56 -11.14 0.46 12.60
C TYR A 56 -10.47 1.26 11.48
N MET A 57 -11.21 2.12 10.78
CA MET A 57 -10.67 2.99 9.72
C MET A 57 -9.62 3.99 10.23
N ASN A 58 -9.57 4.27 11.55
CA ASN A 58 -8.53 5.07 12.18
C ASN A 58 -7.33 4.23 12.67
N GLY A 59 -7.21 2.98 12.22
CA GLY A 59 -6.05 2.12 12.48
C GLY A 59 -6.12 1.35 13.81
N ILE A 60 -7.26 1.37 14.50
CA ILE A 60 -7.41 0.62 15.75
C ILE A 60 -7.96 -0.77 15.45
N ASN A 61 -7.18 -1.80 15.77
CA ASN A 61 -7.62 -3.18 15.63
C ASN A 61 -8.59 -3.56 16.77
N LEU A 62 -9.78 -4.01 16.42
CA LEU A 62 -10.82 -4.44 17.37
C LEU A 62 -11.28 -5.84 17.00
N ASP A 63 -11.46 -6.72 17.99
CA ASP A 63 -12.17 -7.98 17.76
C ASP A 63 -13.69 -7.74 17.82
N TYR A 64 -14.29 -7.54 16.66
CA TYR A 64 -15.74 -7.34 16.53
C TYR A 64 -16.53 -8.65 16.55
N ASN A 65 -15.89 -9.82 16.48
CA ASN A 65 -16.61 -11.10 16.49
C ASN A 65 -17.32 -11.35 17.82
N CYS A 66 -16.82 -10.75 18.91
CA CYS A 66 -17.43 -10.83 20.24
C CYS A 66 -18.83 -10.18 20.33
N LEU A 67 -19.21 -9.34 19.36
CA LEU A 67 -20.53 -8.72 19.29
C LEU A 67 -21.61 -9.69 18.77
N CYS A 68 -21.18 -10.77 18.12
CA CYS A 68 -22.05 -11.79 17.54
C CYS A 68 -21.90 -13.12 18.30
N PRO A 69 -22.88 -14.02 18.20
CA PRO A 69 -22.72 -15.38 18.71
C PRO A 69 -21.48 -16.07 18.11
N ALA A 70 -20.86 -16.94 18.90
CA ALA A 70 -19.70 -17.71 18.45
C ALA A 70 -20.04 -18.57 17.22
N ILE A 71 -19.15 -18.57 16.24
CA ILE A 71 -19.27 -19.34 15.01
C ILE A 71 -18.62 -20.72 15.22
N SER A 72 -19.28 -21.78 14.75
CA SER A 72 -18.71 -23.13 14.75
C SER A 72 -17.84 -23.35 13.52
N TYR A 73 -16.64 -23.86 13.72
CA TYR A 73 -15.72 -24.27 12.66
C TYR A 73 -15.66 -25.80 12.55
N PRO A 74 -15.38 -26.38 11.36
CA PRO A 74 -15.06 -25.71 10.10
C PRO A 74 -16.28 -25.04 9.45
N VAL A 75 -16.02 -24.10 8.53
CA VAL A 75 -17.08 -23.45 7.75
C VAL A 75 -17.78 -24.44 6.80
N PRO A 76 -19.06 -24.23 6.46
CA PRO A 76 -19.79 -25.12 5.55
C PRO A 76 -19.18 -25.20 4.14
N VAL A 77 -19.39 -26.33 3.46
CA VAL A 77 -19.09 -26.49 2.03
C VAL A 77 -19.91 -25.47 1.23
N GLY A 78 -19.28 -24.80 0.26
CA GLY A 78 -19.90 -23.74 -0.53
C GLY A 78 -19.78 -22.33 0.08
N THR A 79 -19.10 -22.18 1.23
CA THR A 79 -18.72 -20.86 1.75
C THR A 79 -17.87 -20.13 0.70
N PRO A 80 -18.18 -18.86 0.35
CA PRO A 80 -17.46 -18.12 -0.69
C PRO A 80 -15.94 -18.05 -0.44
N LEU A 81 -15.17 -18.11 -1.53
CA LEU A 81 -13.72 -17.93 -1.48
C LEU A 81 -13.36 -16.48 -1.14
N ILE A 82 -12.35 -16.30 -0.29
CA ILE A 82 -11.82 -14.98 0.06
C ILE A 82 -10.75 -14.52 -0.95
N SER A 83 -9.96 -15.45 -1.50
CA SER A 83 -8.82 -15.12 -2.36
C SER A 83 -9.13 -14.21 -3.56
N PRO A 84 -10.29 -14.28 -4.25
CA PRO A 84 -10.57 -13.41 -5.38
C PRO A 84 -10.91 -11.96 -4.98
N LEU A 85 -11.21 -11.71 -3.70
CA LEU A 85 -11.59 -10.40 -3.18
C LEU A 85 -10.37 -9.60 -2.69
N VAL A 86 -9.24 -10.26 -2.46
CA VAL A 86 -8.00 -9.60 -2.04
C VAL A 86 -7.25 -9.15 -3.28
N GLN A 87 -7.13 -7.84 -3.44
CA GLN A 87 -6.43 -7.21 -4.56
C GLN A 87 -5.21 -6.45 -4.03
N TRP A 88 -4.16 -6.46 -4.82
CA TRP A 88 -2.93 -5.72 -4.54
C TRP A 88 -2.75 -4.64 -5.61
N ASP A 89 -1.97 -3.61 -5.29
CA ASP A 89 -1.51 -2.66 -6.28
C ASP A 89 -0.44 -3.32 -7.16
N HIS A 90 -0.84 -3.77 -8.35
CA HIS A 90 0.04 -4.37 -9.35
C HIS A 90 0.53 -3.35 -10.40
N THR A 91 0.56 -2.05 -10.09
CA THR A 91 1.04 -1.02 -11.03
C THR A 91 2.53 -1.18 -11.36
N GLN A 92 3.33 -1.66 -10.40
CA GLN A 92 4.73 -1.97 -10.61
C GLN A 92 4.90 -3.37 -11.20
N THR A 93 5.61 -3.46 -12.32
CA THR A 93 6.01 -4.73 -12.94
C THR A 93 7.46 -5.07 -12.59
N TRP A 94 7.76 -6.35 -12.59
CA TRP A 94 9.08 -6.89 -12.31
C TRP A 94 9.61 -7.63 -13.53
N ASP A 95 10.92 -7.76 -13.64
CA ASP A 95 11.53 -8.51 -14.73
C ASP A 95 11.19 -9.99 -14.62
N ILE A 96 10.59 -10.49 -15.69
CA ILE A 96 10.26 -11.91 -15.84
C ILE A 96 11.18 -12.45 -16.92
N PRO A 97 11.87 -13.59 -16.69
CA PRO A 97 12.66 -14.24 -17.72
C PRO A 97 11.87 -14.42 -19.02
N LYS A 98 12.34 -13.77 -20.09
CA LYS A 98 11.74 -13.86 -21.42
C LYS A 98 12.26 -15.11 -22.13
N ALA A 99 11.53 -15.58 -23.13
CA ALA A 99 11.97 -16.73 -23.95
C ALA A 99 13.41 -16.53 -24.47
N GLU A 100 13.75 -15.32 -24.94
CA GLU A 100 15.09 -14.97 -25.44
C GLU A 100 16.22 -15.07 -24.39
N HIS A 101 15.90 -15.05 -23.09
CA HIS A 101 16.90 -15.25 -22.03
C HIS A 101 17.33 -16.72 -21.91
N PHE A 102 16.59 -17.66 -22.49
CA PHE A 102 16.94 -19.07 -22.51
C PHE A 102 17.79 -19.39 -23.75
N LEU A 103 18.72 -20.35 -23.63
CA LEU A 103 19.62 -20.73 -24.72
C LEU A 103 18.84 -21.36 -25.90
N HIS A 104 18.99 -20.80 -27.10
CA HIS A 104 18.43 -21.34 -28.34
C HIS A 104 19.55 -21.73 -29.31
N GLY A 105 19.90 -23.02 -29.39
CA GLY A 105 20.83 -23.57 -30.39
C GLY A 105 22.05 -24.33 -29.85
N SER A 106 22.71 -25.09 -30.73
CA SER A 106 23.95 -25.82 -30.45
C SER A 106 25.15 -24.87 -30.47
N GLY A 107 25.74 -24.65 -29.29
CA GLY A 107 27.06 -24.06 -28.99
C GLY A 107 27.82 -23.31 -30.09
N GLY A 108 28.00 -22.00 -29.89
CA GLY A 108 28.98 -21.18 -30.58
C GLY A 108 29.01 -19.75 -30.03
N SER A 109 30.04 -19.42 -29.25
CA SER A 109 30.27 -18.13 -28.59
C SER A 109 30.82 -17.05 -29.54
N ASN A 110 30.10 -16.75 -30.63
CA ASN A 110 30.56 -15.80 -31.65
C ASN A 110 29.84 -14.44 -31.60
N SER A 111 28.92 -14.23 -30.67
CA SER A 111 28.22 -12.96 -30.49
C SER A 111 27.92 -12.68 -29.01
N THR A 112 28.08 -11.42 -28.63
CA THR A 112 27.74 -10.89 -27.31
C THR A 112 26.75 -9.75 -27.49
N ILE A 113 25.69 -9.72 -26.69
CA ILE A 113 24.71 -8.63 -26.66
C ILE A 113 24.92 -7.86 -25.36
N TYR A 114 25.09 -6.55 -25.47
CA TYR A 114 25.16 -5.64 -24.33
C TYR A 114 23.88 -4.79 -24.30
N ASN A 115 23.08 -4.95 -23.25
CA ASN A 115 21.93 -4.09 -22.99
C ASN A 115 22.40 -2.94 -22.10
N ILE A 116 22.34 -1.72 -22.63
CA ILE A 116 22.77 -0.51 -21.93
C ILE A 116 21.53 0.22 -21.43
N GLU A 117 21.45 0.44 -20.12
CA GLU A 117 20.35 1.16 -19.49
C GLU A 117 20.81 2.50 -18.95
N ILE A 118 20.08 3.57 -19.28
CA ILE A 118 20.40 4.94 -18.85
C ILE A 118 19.43 5.46 -17.78
N ASN A 119 18.78 4.56 -17.05
CA ASN A 119 17.97 4.96 -15.91
C ASN A 119 18.90 5.44 -14.76
N PRO A 120 18.45 6.35 -13.87
CA PRO A 120 19.30 6.91 -12.82
C PRO A 120 19.92 5.90 -11.86
N GLU A 121 19.31 4.72 -11.73
CA GLU A 121 19.75 3.64 -10.83
C GLU A 121 20.72 2.66 -11.50
N SER A 122 20.93 2.79 -12.82
CA SER A 122 21.78 1.91 -13.63
C SER A 122 23.26 2.26 -13.46
N GLU A 123 24.12 1.24 -13.47
CA GLU A 123 25.58 1.43 -13.51
C GLU A 123 26.04 2.15 -14.78
N ASP A 124 25.29 2.05 -15.87
CA ASP A 124 25.58 2.69 -17.16
C ASP A 124 25.09 4.14 -17.24
N ASN A 125 24.47 4.68 -16.17
CA ASN A 125 23.92 6.03 -16.15
C ASN A 125 24.96 7.12 -16.43
N TYR A 126 26.25 6.89 -16.15
CA TYR A 126 27.33 7.85 -16.48
C TYR A 126 27.39 8.19 -17.99
N LEU A 127 26.83 7.35 -18.86
CA LEU A 127 26.79 7.59 -20.30
C LEU A 127 25.93 8.82 -20.67
N ILE A 128 25.03 9.27 -19.79
CA ILE A 128 24.23 10.50 -20.03
C ILE A 128 25.09 11.76 -20.14
N ASP A 129 26.30 11.75 -19.55
CA ASP A 129 27.22 12.89 -19.59
C ASP A 129 27.87 13.06 -20.97
N HIS A 130 27.82 12.03 -21.83
CA HIS A 130 28.25 12.13 -23.22
C HIS A 130 27.13 12.71 -24.10
N CYS A 131 26.86 14.00 -23.88
CA CYS A 131 25.83 14.76 -24.57
C CYS A 131 26.43 15.67 -25.65
N ILE A 132 26.05 15.45 -26.91
CA ILE A 132 26.48 16.24 -28.06
C ILE A 132 25.22 16.85 -28.70
N ASP A 133 25.20 18.17 -28.85
CA ASP A 133 24.05 18.92 -29.37
C ASP A 133 22.72 18.59 -28.68
N GLY A 134 22.76 18.37 -27.36
CA GLY A 134 21.59 18.04 -26.54
C GLY A 134 21.10 16.60 -26.66
N ARG A 135 21.86 15.72 -27.32
CA ARG A 135 21.55 14.29 -27.45
C ARG A 135 22.60 13.46 -26.71
N VAL A 136 22.13 12.51 -25.91
CA VAL A 136 22.99 11.47 -25.32
C VAL A 136 23.31 10.45 -26.41
N LEU A 137 24.50 10.56 -26.99
CA LEU A 137 24.99 9.61 -27.99
C LEU A 137 25.86 8.57 -27.29
N TYR A 138 25.73 7.29 -27.63
CA TYR A 138 26.70 6.32 -27.14
C TYR A 138 28.11 6.69 -27.62
N PRO A 139 29.12 6.80 -26.73
CA PRO A 139 30.45 7.25 -27.11
C PRO A 139 31.06 6.37 -28.21
N ALA A 140 31.69 6.98 -29.22
CA ALA A 140 32.39 6.23 -30.26
C ALA A 140 33.50 5.33 -29.67
N THR A 141 34.15 5.80 -28.60
CA THR A 141 35.12 5.04 -27.81
C THR A 141 34.47 3.89 -27.02
N GLY A 142 33.18 3.99 -26.70
CA GLY A 142 32.41 2.93 -26.05
C GLY A 142 32.36 1.66 -26.90
N TYR A 143 32.24 1.77 -28.23
CA TYR A 143 32.28 0.60 -29.12
C TYR A 143 33.61 -0.16 -29.04
N LEU A 144 34.73 0.55 -28.85
CA LEU A 144 36.04 -0.07 -28.66
C LEU A 144 36.09 -0.82 -27.33
N VAL A 145 35.48 -0.27 -26.27
CA VAL A 145 35.38 -0.95 -24.96
C VAL A 145 34.52 -2.21 -25.07
N LEU A 146 33.37 -2.15 -25.76
CA LEU A 146 32.51 -3.32 -25.95
C LEU A 146 33.18 -4.43 -26.77
N GLY A 147 33.97 -4.07 -27.80
CA GLY A 147 34.69 -5.04 -28.62
C GLY A 147 35.95 -5.62 -27.95
N TRP A 148 36.51 -4.91 -26.96
CA TRP A 148 37.65 -5.40 -26.19
C TRP A 148 37.23 -6.32 -25.03
N ARG A 149 36.02 -6.15 -24.50
CA ARG A 149 35.42 -7.04 -23.51
C ARG A 149 35.06 -8.40 -24.11
#